data_AF-A0A1X7TNB8-F1
#
_entry.id   AF-A0A1X7TNB8-F1
#
_cell.length_a   1.000
_cell.length_b   1.000
_cell.length_c   1.000
_cell.angle_alpha   90.00
_cell.angle_beta   90.00
_cell.angle_gamma   90.00
#
_symmetry.space_group_name_H-M   'P 1'
#
loop_
_entity.id
_entity.type
_entity.pdbx_description
1 polymer ?
#
loop_
_entity_poly.entity_id
_entity_poly.type
_entity_poly.pdbx_seq_one_letter_code
_entity_poly.pdbx_strand_id
1 'polypeptide(L)'
;NLVILHKEKHLSCLKRIHLEKMVLKTLKFLETLIQQIKEDTVAFCDDDAQQKELRIAKIILQIDEDCKTNKTDTLFDLLQHQNINIIVAVLQVLKCLSSLTKNEDIARKIQIMIIKSCKEHNCILIVKVHQLLKEVQFVISKMKESEWESVLKAIEHNITAALDAISLLCDRQQKEMQDAMQNASNNGLDIVNRISFMLFYISKKCNGRTVIIAQKTVQALIEMCTGNYNNQKIAIDSQVIVSINQILTEARTENSEPQGKRELHSSCFELLEVILEKDSPTLANCIANHLEVENLLKEMRQSWQSDRPRSCTVLIRAYHVLKKIADYKCLSLDQL
;
A
#
# COMPACT_ATOMS: atom_id res chain seq x y z
N ASN A 1 32.82 -2.30 12.09
CA ASN A 1 32.24 -1.15 12.84
C ASN A 1 31.24 -1.51 13.95
N LEU A 2 30.65 -2.72 14.00
CA LEU A 2 29.75 -3.16 15.09
C LEU A 2 30.39 -3.14 16.49
N VAL A 3 31.67 -3.53 16.60
CA VAL A 3 32.41 -3.58 17.88
C VAL A 3 32.60 -2.19 18.51
N ILE A 4 32.73 -1.14 17.69
CA ILE A 4 32.87 0.25 18.16
C ILE A 4 31.50 0.76 18.65
N LEU A 5 30.45 0.51 17.86
CA LEU A 5 29.06 0.80 18.23
C LEU A 5 28.60 0.05 19.51
N HIS A 6 29.16 -1.14 19.76
CA HIS A 6 28.93 -1.93 20.97
C HIS A 6 29.61 -1.34 22.22
N LYS A 7 30.78 -0.69 22.07
CA LYS A 7 31.47 -0.05 23.19
C LYS A 7 30.84 1.29 23.57
N GLU A 8 30.25 2.02 22.62
CA GLU A 8 29.77 3.37 22.86
C GLU A 8 28.32 3.47 23.38
N LYS A 9 27.46 2.45 23.19
CA LYS A 9 26.00 2.57 23.44
C LYS A 9 25.41 1.84 24.66
N HIS A 10 26.21 1.25 25.56
CA HIS A 10 25.73 0.57 26.79
C HIS A 10 24.48 -0.33 26.58
N LEU A 11 24.46 -1.14 25.52
CA LEU A 11 23.33 -2.03 25.22
C LEU A 11 23.24 -3.15 26.26
N SER A 12 22.02 -3.48 26.72
CA SER A 12 21.81 -4.62 27.61
C SER A 12 22.19 -5.94 26.93
N CYS A 13 22.62 -6.93 27.72
CA CYS A 13 23.06 -8.25 27.21
C CYS A 13 22.02 -8.91 26.28
N LEU A 14 20.73 -8.81 26.61
CA LEU A 14 19.64 -9.32 25.77
C LEU A 14 19.53 -8.59 24.42
N LYS A 15 19.63 -7.27 24.41
CA LYS A 15 19.62 -6.48 23.16
C LYS A 15 20.83 -6.83 22.29
N ARG A 16 21.98 -7.11 22.91
CA ARG A 16 23.20 -7.53 22.22
C ARG A 16 23.04 -8.90 21.55
N ILE A 17 22.56 -9.90 22.29
CA ILE A 17 22.31 -11.24 21.74
C ILE A 17 21.30 -11.17 20.58
N HIS A 18 20.26 -10.34 20.72
CA HIS A 18 19.29 -10.15 19.65
C HIS A 18 19.94 -9.54 18.39
N LEU A 19 20.77 -8.51 18.54
CA LEU A 19 21.47 -7.88 17.44
C LEU A 19 22.48 -8.82 16.76
N GLU A 20 23.25 -9.58 17.53
CA GLU A 20 24.20 -10.56 17.00
C GLU A 20 23.49 -11.67 16.22
N LYS A 21 22.37 -12.21 16.75
CA LYS A 21 21.52 -13.17 16.02
C LYS A 21 20.94 -12.58 14.74
N MET A 22 20.53 -11.31 14.77
CA MET A 22 20.00 -10.58 13.62
C MET A 22 21.05 -10.43 12.52
N VAL A 23 22.24 -9.92 12.86
CA VAL A 23 23.35 -9.77 11.91
C VAL A 23 23.71 -11.12 11.29
N LEU A 24 23.80 -12.17 12.11
CA LEU A 24 24.12 -13.51 11.62
C LEU A 24 23.07 -14.05 10.64
N LYS A 25 21.77 -13.93 10.97
CA LYS A 25 20.68 -14.35 10.07
C LYS A 25 20.71 -13.60 8.75
N THR A 26 20.85 -12.26 8.80
CA THR A 26 20.91 -11.44 7.58
C THR A 26 22.13 -11.78 6.73
N LEU A 27 23.31 -11.97 7.34
CA LEU A 27 24.52 -12.35 6.61
C LEU A 27 24.39 -13.73 5.97
N LYS A 28 23.82 -14.71 6.68
CA LYS A 28 23.55 -16.05 6.13
C LYS A 28 22.60 -15.99 4.94
N PHE A 29 21.49 -15.25 5.06
CA PHE A 29 20.58 -15.05 3.95
C PHE A 29 21.28 -14.44 2.73
N LEU A 30 22.07 -13.37 2.93
CA LEU A 30 22.82 -12.72 1.85
C LEU A 30 23.88 -13.64 1.23
N GLU A 31 24.58 -14.42 2.04
CA GLU A 31 25.58 -15.38 1.58
C GLU A 31 24.94 -16.47 0.70
N THR A 32 23.83 -17.07 1.17
CA THR A 32 23.05 -18.05 0.39
C THR A 32 22.54 -17.43 -0.91
N LEU A 33 22.00 -16.22 -0.85
CA LEU A 33 21.49 -15.51 -2.01
C LEU A 33 22.59 -15.25 -3.05
N ILE A 34 23.75 -14.76 -2.62
CA ILE A 34 24.89 -14.48 -3.51
C ILE A 34 25.40 -15.79 -4.13
N GLN A 35 25.43 -16.88 -3.37
CA GLN A 35 25.87 -18.18 -3.86
C GLN A 35 24.92 -18.72 -4.94
N GLN A 36 23.61 -18.71 -4.70
CA GLN A 36 22.60 -19.13 -5.68
C GLN A 36 22.63 -18.25 -6.95
N ILE A 37 22.77 -16.93 -6.80
CA ILE A 37 22.92 -16.03 -7.94
C ILE A 37 24.17 -16.40 -8.75
N LYS A 38 25.31 -16.69 -8.12
CA LYS A 38 26.53 -17.08 -8.84
C LYS A 38 26.37 -18.40 -9.61
N GLU A 39 25.76 -19.40 -8.99
CA GLU A 39 25.51 -20.71 -9.61
C GLU A 39 24.59 -20.57 -10.83
N ASP A 40 23.51 -19.80 -10.70
CA ASP A 40 22.58 -19.56 -11.80
C ASP A 40 23.12 -18.60 -12.86
N THR A 41 24.07 -17.73 -12.52
CA THR A 41 24.70 -16.81 -13.50
C THR A 41 25.47 -17.54 -14.58
N VAL A 42 25.98 -18.73 -14.27
CA VAL A 42 26.63 -19.61 -15.26
C VAL A 42 25.60 -20.27 -16.20
N ALA A 43 24.35 -20.41 -15.75
CA ALA A 43 23.26 -21.04 -16.51
C ALA A 43 22.40 -20.05 -17.34
N PHE A 44 22.52 -18.73 -17.13
CA PHE A 44 21.70 -17.71 -17.82
C PHE A 44 22.07 -17.45 -19.30
N CYS A 45 22.95 -18.23 -19.92
CA CYS A 45 23.46 -17.93 -21.26
C CYS A 45 22.41 -18.07 -22.39
N ASP A 46 21.33 -18.83 -22.20
CA ASP A 46 20.33 -19.11 -23.26
C ASP A 46 18.85 -18.91 -22.86
N ASP A 47 18.54 -18.41 -21.66
CA ASP A 47 17.15 -18.19 -21.24
C ASP A 47 16.54 -16.91 -21.84
N ASP A 48 15.25 -16.97 -22.19
CA ASP A 48 14.46 -15.76 -22.48
C ASP A 48 14.43 -14.81 -21.26
N ALA A 49 14.41 -13.49 -21.53
CA ALA A 49 14.43 -12.45 -20.50
C ALA A 49 13.32 -12.66 -19.45
N GLN A 50 12.17 -13.16 -19.88
CA GLN A 50 11.02 -13.48 -19.04
C GLN A 50 11.29 -14.62 -18.05
N GLN A 51 11.98 -15.68 -18.49
CA GLN A 51 12.36 -16.80 -17.62
C GLN A 51 13.42 -16.37 -16.60
N LYS A 52 14.34 -15.50 -17.02
CA LYS A 52 15.37 -14.94 -16.13
C LYS A 52 14.76 -14.13 -14.98
N GLU A 53 13.77 -13.29 -15.26
CA GLU A 53 13.04 -12.51 -14.24
C GLU A 53 12.34 -13.43 -13.22
N LEU A 54 11.65 -14.48 -13.69
CA LEU A 54 10.99 -15.44 -12.82
C LEU A 54 11.98 -16.23 -11.97
N ARG A 55 13.13 -16.64 -12.53
CA ARG A 55 14.21 -17.31 -11.79
C ARG A 55 14.79 -16.39 -10.71
N ILE A 56 15.07 -15.12 -11.02
CA ILE A 56 15.54 -14.13 -10.02
C ILE A 56 14.54 -14.03 -8.86
N ALA A 57 13.24 -13.95 -9.15
CA ALA A 57 12.23 -13.91 -8.10
C ALA A 57 12.20 -15.19 -7.25
N LYS A 58 12.34 -16.38 -7.86
CA LYS A 58 12.46 -17.66 -7.13
C LYS A 58 13.66 -17.68 -6.18
N ILE A 59 14.83 -17.27 -6.68
CA ILE A 59 16.08 -17.19 -5.91
C ILE A 59 15.92 -16.25 -4.70
N ILE A 60 15.40 -15.03 -4.93
CA ILE A 60 15.27 -14.03 -3.86
C ILE A 60 14.25 -14.45 -2.80
N LEU A 61 13.14 -15.05 -3.22
CA LEU A 61 12.13 -15.56 -2.29
C LEU A 61 12.56 -16.88 -1.63
N GLN A 62 13.67 -17.49 -2.07
CA GLN A 62 14.11 -18.83 -1.69
C GLN A 62 12.97 -19.85 -1.78
N ILE A 63 12.11 -19.71 -2.79
CA ILE A 63 11.05 -20.67 -3.07
C ILE A 63 11.69 -21.75 -3.92
N ASP A 64 12.25 -22.74 -3.22
CA ASP A 64 12.74 -23.95 -3.85
C ASP A 64 11.61 -24.99 -3.81
N GLU A 65 11.09 -25.38 -4.98
CA GLU A 65 10.21 -26.54 -5.08
C GLU A 65 11.02 -27.85 -4.96
N ASP A 66 12.36 -27.80 -5.15
CA ASP A 66 13.20 -29.00 -5.31
C ASP A 66 14.36 -29.15 -4.29
N CYS A 67 14.78 -28.11 -3.56
CA CYS A 67 15.78 -28.29 -2.50
C CYS A 67 15.19 -28.84 -1.19
N LYS A 68 15.26 -30.16 -1.06
CA LYS A 68 15.21 -30.91 0.21
C LYS A 68 16.42 -30.67 1.14
N THR A 69 17.10 -29.53 1.07
CA THR A 69 18.33 -29.26 1.85
C THR A 69 18.12 -28.16 2.89
N ASN A 70 17.84 -28.61 4.11
CA ASN A 70 18.17 -27.98 5.40
C ASN A 70 18.10 -26.45 5.53
N LYS A 71 16.97 -25.94 6.08
CA LYS A 71 16.87 -24.73 6.91
C LYS A 71 17.77 -23.54 6.48
N THR A 72 17.58 -23.04 5.26
CA THR A 72 18.08 -21.71 4.91
C THR A 72 17.11 -20.65 5.43
N ASP A 73 17.60 -19.66 6.18
CA ASP A 73 16.80 -18.52 6.63
C ASP A 73 16.25 -17.78 5.38
N THR A 74 14.93 -17.71 5.23
CA THR A 74 14.26 -17.05 4.10
C THR A 74 14.12 -15.54 4.29
N LEU A 75 13.72 -14.84 3.23
CA LEU A 75 13.37 -13.42 3.32
C LEU A 75 12.24 -13.17 4.35
N PHE A 76 11.30 -14.10 4.49
CA PHE A 76 10.20 -14.01 5.45
C PHE A 76 10.64 -14.31 6.89
N ASP A 77 11.70 -15.10 7.10
CA ASP A 77 12.28 -15.30 8.44
C ASP A 77 12.85 -14.00 9.02
N LEU A 78 13.29 -13.08 8.15
CA LEU A 78 13.72 -11.74 8.56
C LEU A 78 12.57 -10.89 9.12
N LEU A 79 11.31 -11.20 8.77
CA LEU A 79 10.14 -10.52 9.32
C LEU A 79 9.85 -10.93 10.76
N GLN A 80 10.46 -11.98 11.31
CA GLN A 80 10.30 -12.31 12.74
C GLN A 80 11.06 -11.33 13.65
N HIS A 81 11.93 -10.49 13.09
CA HIS A 81 12.70 -9.52 13.85
C HIS A 81 11.85 -8.35 14.40
N GLN A 82 12.40 -7.66 15.42
CA GLN A 82 11.80 -6.44 15.99
C GLN A 82 12.36 -5.15 15.37
N ASN A 83 13.38 -5.25 14.52
CA ASN A 83 14.00 -4.09 13.90
C ASN A 83 13.17 -3.59 12.71
N ILE A 84 12.55 -2.42 12.89
CA ILE A 84 11.73 -1.76 11.87
C ILE A 84 12.48 -1.58 10.56
N ASN A 85 13.78 -1.25 10.58
CA ASN A 85 14.56 -1.04 9.36
C ASN A 85 14.70 -2.32 8.53
N ILE A 86 14.80 -3.48 9.19
CA ILE A 86 14.83 -4.78 8.49
C ILE A 86 13.47 -5.10 7.91
N ILE A 87 12.41 -4.90 8.70
CA ILE A 87 11.03 -5.13 8.24
C ILE A 87 10.80 -4.28 6.98
N VAL A 88 11.09 -2.99 7.03
CA VAL A 88 10.90 -2.09 5.90
C VAL A 88 11.76 -2.50 4.71
N ALA A 89 13.04 -2.85 4.90
CA ALA A 89 13.87 -3.35 3.81
C ALA A 89 13.28 -4.59 3.14
N VAL A 90 12.73 -5.54 3.92
CA VAL A 90 12.04 -6.72 3.37
C VAL A 90 10.83 -6.31 2.55
N LEU A 91 9.97 -5.40 3.07
CA LEU A 91 8.80 -4.91 2.32
C LEU A 91 9.20 -4.27 0.99
N GLN A 92 10.29 -3.50 0.98
CA GLN A 92 10.81 -2.89 -0.23
C GLN A 92 11.35 -3.90 -1.23
N VAL A 93 12.06 -4.93 -0.78
CA VAL A 93 12.50 -6.03 -1.66
C VAL A 93 11.29 -6.72 -2.30
N LEU A 94 10.26 -7.04 -1.51
CA LEU A 94 9.03 -7.64 -2.03
C LEU A 94 8.34 -6.75 -3.07
N LYS A 95 8.30 -5.43 -2.83
CA LYS A 95 7.78 -4.48 -3.79
C LYS A 95 8.60 -4.46 -5.08
N CYS A 96 9.93 -4.40 -4.98
CA CYS A 96 10.83 -4.43 -6.14
C CYS A 96 10.65 -5.69 -7.00
N LEU A 97 10.46 -6.85 -6.37
CA LEU A 97 10.18 -8.11 -7.06
C LEU A 97 8.90 -8.02 -7.89
N SER A 98 7.83 -7.47 -7.33
CA SER A 98 6.55 -7.34 -8.05
C SER A 98 6.63 -6.39 -9.25
N SER A 99 7.56 -5.43 -9.22
CA SER A 99 7.82 -4.47 -10.29
C SER A 99 8.99 -4.85 -11.19
N LEU A 100 9.55 -6.05 -11.04
CA LEU A 100 10.74 -6.49 -11.78
C LEU A 100 10.50 -6.53 -13.30
N THR A 101 9.24 -6.72 -13.69
CA THR A 101 8.82 -6.95 -15.06
C THR A 101 7.62 -6.09 -15.43
N LYS A 102 7.55 -5.71 -16.72
CA LYS A 102 6.35 -5.09 -17.31
C LYS A 102 5.35 -6.12 -17.81
N ASN A 103 5.71 -7.40 -17.83
CA ASN A 103 4.83 -8.48 -18.25
C ASN A 103 3.87 -8.83 -17.11
N GLU A 104 2.58 -8.57 -17.31
CA GLU A 104 1.55 -8.77 -16.28
C GLU A 104 1.41 -10.23 -15.82
N ASP A 105 1.70 -11.21 -16.69
CA ASP A 105 1.67 -12.63 -16.34
C ASP A 105 2.82 -13.03 -15.43
N ILE A 106 4.01 -12.49 -15.68
CA ILE A 106 5.17 -12.74 -14.82
C ILE A 106 4.98 -12.04 -13.48
N ALA A 107 4.54 -10.79 -13.48
CA ALA A 107 4.19 -10.05 -12.27
C ALA A 107 3.13 -10.82 -11.44
N ARG A 108 2.14 -11.45 -12.11
CA ARG A 108 1.15 -12.33 -11.46
C ARG A 108 1.80 -13.50 -10.75
N LYS A 109 2.70 -14.21 -11.44
CA LYS A 109 3.38 -15.39 -10.89
C LYS A 109 4.23 -15.01 -9.67
N ILE A 110 4.96 -13.90 -9.75
CA ILE A 110 5.74 -13.37 -8.63
C ILE A 110 4.84 -13.01 -7.44
N GLN A 111 3.72 -12.34 -7.68
CA GLN A 111 2.75 -12.01 -6.62
C GLN A 111 2.20 -13.28 -5.94
N ILE A 112 1.80 -14.29 -6.72
CA ILE A 112 1.31 -15.58 -6.20
C ILE A 112 2.37 -16.24 -5.32
N MET A 113 3.63 -16.21 -5.73
CA MET A 113 4.75 -16.73 -4.96
C MET A 113 4.91 -15.99 -3.62
N ILE A 114 4.86 -14.65 -3.62
CA ILE A 114 4.92 -13.84 -2.39
C ILE A 114 3.76 -14.18 -1.45
N ILE A 115 2.54 -14.30 -1.97
CA ILE A 115 1.35 -14.64 -1.18
C ILE A 115 1.48 -16.05 -0.59
N LYS A 116 1.95 -17.03 -1.37
CA LYS A 116 2.20 -18.39 -0.89
C LYS A 116 3.19 -18.41 0.27
N SER A 117 4.34 -17.76 0.12
CA SER A 117 5.33 -17.65 1.19
C SER A 117 4.80 -16.92 2.41
N CYS A 118 4.00 -15.87 2.23
CA CYS A 118 3.33 -15.17 3.33
C CYS A 118 2.47 -16.12 4.18
N LYS A 119 1.69 -16.99 3.54
CA LYS A 119 0.84 -17.97 4.22
C LYS A 119 1.65 -19.05 4.94
N GLU A 120 2.67 -19.58 4.29
CA GLU A 120 3.59 -20.58 4.88
C GLU A 120 4.26 -20.06 6.16
N HIS A 121 4.44 -18.74 6.26
CA HIS A 121 4.99 -18.06 7.43
C HIS A 121 3.90 -17.46 8.34
N ASN A 122 2.72 -18.08 8.41
CA ASN A 122 1.60 -17.68 9.28
C ASN A 122 1.18 -16.21 9.13
N CYS A 123 1.22 -15.69 7.90
CA CYS A 123 0.88 -14.30 7.58
C CYS A 123 1.70 -13.27 8.37
N ILE A 124 2.94 -13.58 8.75
CA ILE A 124 3.83 -12.68 9.52
C ILE A 124 3.98 -11.31 8.85
N LEU A 125 3.97 -11.26 7.52
CA LEU A 125 4.01 -10.02 6.75
C LEU A 125 2.84 -9.10 7.07
N ILE A 126 1.60 -9.63 7.14
CA ILE A 126 0.40 -8.87 7.51
C ILE A 126 0.52 -8.35 8.95
N VAL A 127 1.01 -9.19 9.86
CA VAL A 127 1.25 -8.79 11.26
C VAL A 127 2.23 -7.63 11.35
N LYS A 128 3.31 -7.65 10.55
CA LYS A 128 4.30 -6.58 10.53
C LYS A 128 3.78 -5.29 9.89
N VAL A 129 3.02 -5.39 8.81
CA VAL A 129 2.31 -4.23 8.23
C VAL A 129 1.38 -3.60 9.27
N HIS A 130 0.60 -4.40 9.99
CA HIS A 130 -0.29 -3.90 11.05
C HIS A 130 0.48 -3.17 12.16
N GLN A 131 1.60 -3.74 12.61
CA GLN A 131 2.47 -3.11 13.61
C GLN A 131 3.02 -1.76 13.14
N LEU A 132 3.54 -1.70 11.91
CA LEU A 132 4.04 -0.44 11.34
C LEU A 132 2.95 0.62 11.24
N LEU A 133 1.77 0.26 10.72
CA LEU A 133 0.65 1.20 10.60
C LEU A 133 0.14 1.67 11.96
N LYS A 134 0.14 0.80 12.98
CA LYS A 134 -0.23 1.17 14.35
C LYS A 134 0.74 2.20 14.93
N GLU A 135 2.04 2.02 14.73
CA GLU A 135 3.06 2.99 15.19
C GLU A 135 2.92 4.32 14.45
N VAL A 136 2.77 4.28 13.13
CA VAL A 136 2.53 5.46 12.29
C VAL A 136 1.29 6.23 12.76
N GLN A 137 0.16 5.56 12.94
CA GLN A 137 -1.08 6.19 13.36
C GLN A 137 -0.94 6.82 14.75
N PHE A 138 -0.26 6.15 15.68
CA PHE A 138 0.01 6.70 17.01
C PHE A 138 0.84 7.99 16.92
N VAL A 139 1.86 8.01 16.06
CA VAL A 139 2.70 9.19 15.85
C VAL A 139 1.89 10.33 15.22
N ILE A 140 1.16 10.06 14.13
CA ILE A 140 0.36 11.05 13.40
C ILE A 140 -0.74 11.66 14.30
N SER A 141 -1.42 10.83 15.10
CA SER A 141 -2.53 11.30 15.94
C SER A 141 -2.11 12.17 17.13
N LYS A 142 -0.87 12.02 17.62
CA LYS A 142 -0.33 12.82 18.74
C LYS A 142 0.45 14.05 18.30
N MET A 143 0.60 14.21 17.00
CA MET A 143 1.47 15.18 16.41
C MET A 143 0.94 16.60 16.56
N LYS A 144 1.80 17.54 16.97
CA LYS A 144 1.48 18.97 16.88
C LYS A 144 1.64 19.46 15.46
N GLU A 145 0.82 20.44 15.08
CA GLU A 145 0.85 21.04 13.74
C GLU A 145 2.23 21.60 13.37
N SER A 146 2.94 22.20 14.33
CA SER A 146 4.29 22.77 14.14
C SER A 146 5.37 21.74 13.82
N GLU A 147 5.15 20.46 14.15
CA GLU A 147 6.15 19.41 13.95
C GLU A 147 5.92 18.68 12.62
N TRP A 148 4.77 18.89 11.95
CA TRP A 148 4.15 18.00 10.95
C TRP A 148 5.15 17.47 9.91
N GLU A 149 5.87 18.37 9.27
CA GLU A 149 6.78 18.04 8.19
C GLU A 149 7.99 17.21 8.64
N SER A 150 8.52 17.51 9.82
CA SER A 150 9.74 16.88 10.34
C SER A 150 9.52 15.42 10.72
N VAL A 151 8.41 15.12 11.41
CA VAL A 151 8.10 13.74 11.82
C VAL A 151 7.59 12.96 10.62
N LEU A 152 6.76 13.55 9.76
CA LEU A 152 6.30 12.88 8.55
C LEU A 152 7.49 12.46 7.67
N LYS A 153 8.51 13.32 7.53
CA LYS A 153 9.78 12.99 6.86
C LYS A 153 10.50 11.80 7.51
N ALA A 154 10.45 11.68 8.83
CA ALA A 154 11.10 10.59 9.56
C ALA A 154 10.36 9.25 9.40
N ILE A 155 9.03 9.26 9.25
CA ILE A 155 8.21 8.04 9.17
C ILE A 155 7.72 7.69 7.77
N GLU A 156 7.86 8.57 6.78
CA GLU A 156 7.36 8.38 5.40
C GLU A 156 7.78 7.04 4.80
N HIS A 157 9.03 6.65 5.00
CA HIS A 157 9.55 5.38 4.51
C HIS A 157 8.80 4.17 5.09
N ASN A 158 8.43 4.22 6.36
CA ASN A 158 7.65 3.18 7.02
C ASN A 158 6.22 3.15 6.47
N ILE A 159 5.62 4.32 6.27
CA ILE A 159 4.26 4.46 5.71
C ILE A 159 4.21 3.86 4.30
N THR A 160 5.09 4.34 3.43
CA THR A 160 5.13 3.96 2.02
C THR A 160 5.40 2.47 1.85
N ALA A 161 6.32 1.89 2.62
CA ALA A 161 6.58 0.46 2.58
C ALA A 161 5.39 -0.39 3.04
N ALA A 162 4.69 0.03 4.11
CA ALA A 162 3.49 -0.67 4.58
C ALA A 162 2.36 -0.60 3.54
N LEU A 163 2.12 0.57 2.96
CA LEU A 163 1.11 0.77 1.91
C LEU A 163 1.43 -0.02 0.64
N ASP A 164 2.69 -0.04 0.21
CA ASP A 164 3.13 -0.80 -0.97
C ASP A 164 2.95 -2.31 -0.76
N ALA A 165 3.20 -2.81 0.45
CA ALA A 165 2.96 -4.20 0.81
C ALA A 165 1.47 -4.54 0.80
N ILE A 166 0.60 -3.62 1.23
CA ILE A 166 -0.86 -3.79 1.18
C ILE A 166 -1.33 -3.87 -0.26
N SER A 167 -0.97 -2.89 -1.09
CA SER A 167 -1.31 -2.91 -2.51
C SER A 167 -0.81 -4.20 -3.17
N LEU A 168 0.42 -4.63 -2.88
CA LEU A 168 0.96 -5.88 -3.42
C LEU A 168 0.13 -7.13 -3.03
N LEU A 169 -0.27 -7.23 -1.76
CA LEU A 169 -0.96 -8.42 -1.26
C LEU A 169 -2.44 -8.45 -1.66
N CYS A 170 -3.07 -7.29 -1.87
CA CYS A 170 -4.48 -7.18 -2.21
C CYS A 170 -4.75 -6.98 -3.72
N ASP A 171 -3.75 -6.60 -4.51
CA ASP A 171 -3.85 -6.41 -5.97
C ASP A 171 -4.48 -7.63 -6.65
N ARG A 172 -5.32 -7.38 -7.67
CA ARG A 172 -6.10 -8.39 -8.42
C ARG A 172 -7.13 -9.11 -7.56
N GLN A 173 -7.76 -8.39 -6.63
CA GLN A 173 -8.87 -8.88 -5.81
C GLN A 173 -8.51 -10.14 -5.01
N GLN A 174 -7.34 -10.15 -4.38
CA GLN A 174 -6.87 -11.27 -3.55
C GLN A 174 -7.66 -11.34 -2.24
N LYS A 175 -8.89 -11.85 -2.32
CA LYS A 175 -9.87 -11.85 -1.24
C LYS A 175 -9.35 -12.44 0.07
N GLU A 176 -8.59 -13.53 -0.01
CA GLU A 176 -8.02 -14.15 1.19
C GLU A 176 -7.05 -13.22 1.93
N MET A 177 -6.23 -12.44 1.21
CA MET A 177 -5.33 -11.46 1.83
C MET A 177 -6.11 -10.25 2.36
N GLN A 178 -7.12 -9.79 1.62
CA GLN A 178 -8.03 -8.73 2.09
C GLN A 178 -8.72 -9.13 3.40
N ASP A 179 -9.27 -10.35 3.47
CA ASP A 179 -9.94 -10.89 4.65
C ASP A 179 -8.95 -11.16 5.81
N ALA A 180 -7.72 -11.61 5.50
CA ALA A 180 -6.67 -11.79 6.51
C ALA A 180 -6.26 -10.45 7.14
N MET A 181 -6.19 -9.36 6.36
CA MET A 181 -5.90 -8.02 6.86
C MET A 181 -6.99 -7.46 7.77
N GLN A 182 -8.24 -7.83 7.51
CA GLN A 182 -9.35 -7.54 8.41
C GLN A 182 -9.21 -8.28 9.74
N ASN A 183 -8.93 -9.58 9.69
CA ASN A 183 -8.91 -10.46 10.86
C ASN A 183 -7.60 -10.42 11.67
N ALA A 184 -6.50 -9.87 11.13
CA ALA A 184 -5.21 -9.76 11.84
C ALA A 184 -5.22 -8.80 13.05
N SER A 185 -6.35 -8.13 13.29
CA SER A 185 -6.55 -7.20 14.40
C SER A 185 -6.70 -7.91 15.75
N ASN A 186 -5.58 -8.29 16.38
CA ASN A 186 -5.58 -8.71 17.80
C ASN A 186 -5.93 -7.57 18.79
N ASN A 187 -6.05 -6.31 18.32
CA ASN A 187 -6.23 -5.10 19.14
C ASN A 187 -7.39 -4.20 18.68
N GLY A 188 -8.40 -4.75 18.01
CA GLY A 188 -9.69 -4.07 17.76
C GLY A 188 -9.76 -2.97 16.68
N LEU A 189 -8.74 -2.78 15.84
CA LEU A 189 -8.83 -1.90 14.66
C LEU A 189 -8.23 -2.60 13.43
N ASP A 190 -9.11 -2.79 12.45
CA ASP A 190 -8.89 -3.30 11.10
C ASP A 190 -7.87 -2.44 10.33
N ILE A 191 -7.07 -3.06 9.44
CA ILE A 191 -6.09 -2.35 8.61
C ILE A 191 -6.78 -1.29 7.72
N VAL A 192 -7.92 -1.59 7.12
CA VAL A 192 -8.72 -0.64 6.31
C VAL A 192 -9.01 0.60 7.13
N ASN A 193 -9.54 0.42 8.34
CA ASN A 193 -9.88 1.52 9.24
C ASN A 193 -8.64 2.40 9.56
N ARG A 194 -7.48 1.78 9.82
CA ARG A 194 -6.23 2.52 10.07
C ARG A 194 -5.78 3.34 8.88
N ILE A 195 -5.88 2.77 7.67
CA ILE A 195 -5.50 3.46 6.43
C ILE A 195 -6.48 4.60 6.15
N SER A 196 -7.78 4.42 6.38
CA SER A 196 -8.79 5.47 6.24
C SER A 196 -8.53 6.63 7.21
N PHE A 197 -8.21 6.36 8.48
CA PHE A 197 -7.83 7.42 9.42
C PHE A 197 -6.54 8.11 9.03
N MET A 198 -5.54 7.37 8.53
CA MET A 198 -4.30 7.96 8.04
C MET A 198 -4.58 8.91 6.86
N LEU A 199 -5.46 8.52 5.92
CA LEU A 199 -5.89 9.39 4.83
C LEU A 199 -6.50 10.68 5.36
N PHE A 200 -7.37 10.59 6.36
CA PHE A 200 -8.02 11.75 6.99
C PHE A 200 -7.04 12.75 7.61
N TYR A 201 -5.97 12.28 8.26
CA TYR A 201 -4.96 13.18 8.80
C TYR A 201 -4.09 13.81 7.70
N ILE A 202 -3.76 13.03 6.67
CA ILE A 202 -2.94 13.48 5.53
C ILE A 202 -3.72 14.50 4.67
N SER A 203 -5.02 14.28 4.45
CA SER A 203 -5.86 15.14 3.61
C SER A 203 -6.02 16.56 4.16
N LYS A 204 -5.87 16.77 5.47
CA LYS A 204 -5.92 18.11 6.09
C LYS A 204 -4.73 19.01 5.76
N LYS A 205 -3.63 18.43 5.25
CA LYS A 205 -2.36 19.13 5.01
C LYS A 205 -1.75 18.69 3.67
N CYS A 206 -2.56 18.64 2.61
CA CYS A 206 -2.13 18.06 1.34
C CYS A 206 -1.20 18.98 0.52
N ASN A 207 0.10 18.93 0.84
CA ASN A 207 1.21 19.53 0.10
C ASN A 207 1.91 18.52 -0.84
N GLY A 208 2.92 18.96 -1.60
CA GLY A 208 3.59 18.14 -2.61
C GLY A 208 4.17 16.81 -2.09
N ARG A 209 4.61 16.74 -0.83
CA ARG A 209 5.15 15.51 -0.22
C ARG A 209 4.04 14.58 0.27
N THR A 210 3.06 15.15 0.97
CA THR A 210 1.90 14.38 1.45
C THR A 210 1.03 13.85 0.31
N VAL A 211 1.06 14.47 -0.87
CA VAL A 211 0.37 13.97 -2.08
C VAL A 211 0.80 12.54 -2.41
N ILE A 212 2.11 12.22 -2.36
CA ILE A 212 2.60 10.87 -2.66
C ILE A 212 2.07 9.85 -1.65
N ILE A 213 2.06 10.22 -0.36
CA ILE A 213 1.55 9.37 0.71
C ILE A 213 0.03 9.20 0.56
N ALA A 214 -0.70 10.27 0.26
CA ALA A 214 -2.13 10.23 -0.01
C ALA A 214 -2.46 9.32 -1.21
N GLN A 215 -1.71 9.42 -2.31
CA GLN A 215 -1.88 8.56 -3.48
C GLN A 215 -1.69 7.09 -3.14
N LYS A 216 -0.62 6.74 -2.41
CA LYS A 216 -0.40 5.36 -1.95
C LYS A 216 -1.48 4.89 -0.98
N THR A 217 -1.99 5.79 -0.14
CA THR A 217 -3.05 5.49 0.83
C THR A 217 -4.36 5.18 0.10
N VAL A 218 -4.72 6.01 -0.89
CA VAL A 218 -5.88 5.80 -1.76
C VAL A 218 -5.72 4.51 -2.57
N GLN A 219 -4.54 4.24 -3.14
CA GLN A 219 -4.28 3.00 -3.87
C GLN A 219 -4.45 1.76 -2.97
N ALA A 220 -3.90 1.78 -1.76
CA ALA A 220 -4.08 0.68 -0.82
C ALA A 220 -5.56 0.46 -0.48
N LEU A 221 -6.34 1.53 -0.29
CA LEU A 221 -7.79 1.43 -0.07
C LEU A 221 -8.52 0.86 -1.29
N ILE A 222 -8.15 1.26 -2.51
CA ILE A 222 -8.69 0.70 -3.75
C ILE A 222 -8.47 -0.82 -3.77
N GLU A 223 -7.23 -1.29 -3.58
CA GLU A 223 -6.93 -2.72 -3.62
C GLU A 223 -7.62 -3.51 -2.49
N MET A 224 -7.77 -2.92 -1.31
CA MET A 224 -8.47 -3.56 -0.20
C MET A 224 -9.99 -3.61 -0.38
N CYS A 225 -10.58 -2.62 -1.06
CA CYS A 225 -12.03 -2.50 -1.20
C CYS A 225 -12.57 -3.13 -2.48
N THR A 226 -11.76 -3.29 -3.53
CA THR A 226 -12.21 -3.85 -4.82
C THR A 226 -12.69 -5.28 -4.63
N GLY A 227 -13.96 -5.54 -4.99
CA GLY A 227 -14.62 -6.83 -4.80
C GLY A 227 -14.91 -7.22 -3.34
N ASN A 228 -14.58 -6.37 -2.34
CA ASN A 228 -14.74 -6.68 -0.92
C ASN A 228 -15.69 -5.70 -0.20
N TYR A 229 -16.95 -6.08 -0.17
CA TYR A 229 -18.03 -5.27 0.43
C TYR A 229 -17.83 -4.91 1.90
N ASN A 230 -17.22 -5.81 2.69
CA ASN A 230 -16.98 -5.54 4.10
C ASN A 230 -15.95 -4.41 4.26
N ASN A 231 -14.87 -4.46 3.47
CA ASN A 231 -13.85 -3.42 3.46
C ASN A 231 -14.42 -2.09 2.93
N GLN A 232 -15.26 -2.11 1.89
CA GLN A 232 -15.97 -0.92 1.39
C GLN A 232 -16.79 -0.24 2.51
N LYS A 233 -17.55 -1.04 3.27
CA LYS A 233 -18.32 -0.55 4.41
C LYS A 233 -17.42 0.04 5.50
N ILE A 234 -16.35 -0.66 5.89
CA ILE A 234 -15.41 -0.20 6.90
C ILE A 234 -14.75 1.13 6.48
N ALA A 235 -14.36 1.27 5.21
CA ALA A 235 -13.77 2.50 4.71
C ALA A 235 -14.72 3.70 4.83
N ILE A 236 -16.01 3.50 4.48
CA ILE A 236 -17.05 4.52 4.66
C ILE A 236 -17.22 4.89 6.13
N ASP A 237 -17.40 3.88 7.01
CA ASP A 237 -17.59 4.08 8.45
C ASP A 237 -16.36 4.77 9.09
N SER A 238 -15.18 4.67 8.44
CA SER A 238 -13.91 5.28 8.86
C SER A 238 -13.63 6.63 8.17
N GLN A 239 -14.66 7.33 7.68
CA GLN A 239 -14.60 8.70 7.18
C GLN A 239 -13.77 8.90 5.89
N VAL A 240 -13.69 7.88 5.03
CA VAL A 240 -12.98 8.02 3.75
C VAL A 240 -13.56 9.13 2.86
N ILE A 241 -14.89 9.31 2.88
CA ILE A 241 -15.59 10.35 2.08
C ILE A 241 -15.20 11.76 2.53
N VAL A 242 -15.07 11.99 3.84
CA VAL A 242 -14.62 13.29 4.38
C VAL A 242 -13.21 13.61 3.88
N SER A 243 -12.35 12.61 3.84
CA SER A 243 -10.96 12.77 3.36
C SER A 243 -10.93 13.08 1.86
N ILE A 244 -11.79 12.44 1.08
CA ILE A 244 -11.95 12.70 -0.36
C ILE A 244 -12.45 14.13 -0.59
N ASN A 245 -13.49 14.58 0.13
CA ASN A 245 -13.96 15.97 0.02
C ASN A 245 -12.83 16.96 0.30
N GLN A 246 -12.03 16.75 1.36
CA GLN A 246 -10.90 17.63 1.68
C GLN A 246 -9.88 17.69 0.55
N ILE A 247 -9.51 16.54 -0.01
CA ILE A 247 -8.57 16.45 -1.14
C ILE A 247 -9.12 17.20 -2.37
N LEU A 248 -10.41 17.02 -2.70
CA LEU A 248 -11.04 17.67 -3.84
C LEU A 248 -11.31 19.18 -3.60
N THR A 249 -11.48 19.60 -2.34
CA THR A 249 -11.77 21.00 -1.97
C THR A 249 -10.55 21.90 -2.05
N GLU A 250 -9.35 21.38 -1.81
CA GLU A 250 -8.07 22.12 -1.92
C GLU A 250 -7.71 22.54 -3.37
N ALA A 251 -8.71 22.61 -4.26
CA ALA A 251 -8.62 22.94 -5.66
C ALA A 251 -8.04 24.35 -5.93
N ARG A 252 -6.82 24.30 -6.50
CA ARG A 252 -6.23 25.24 -7.46
C ARG A 252 -6.29 26.72 -7.10
N THR A 253 -5.43 27.15 -6.17
CA THR A 253 -5.10 28.58 -6.06
C THR A 253 -4.16 29.08 -7.15
N GLU A 254 -3.52 28.23 -7.97
CA GLU A 254 -2.59 28.66 -9.02
C GLU A 254 -2.69 27.83 -10.31
N ASN A 255 -2.56 28.49 -11.46
CA ASN A 255 -2.67 27.96 -12.84
C ASN A 255 -1.62 26.90 -13.23
N SER A 256 -0.86 26.35 -12.29
CA SER A 256 0.10 25.28 -12.51
C SER A 256 -0.04 24.22 -11.42
N GLU A 257 -1.14 23.47 -11.43
CA GLU A 257 -1.30 22.36 -10.50
C GLU A 257 -0.23 21.28 -10.78
N PRO A 258 0.58 20.90 -9.77
CA PRO A 258 1.55 19.82 -9.89
C PRO A 258 0.84 18.55 -10.37
N GLN A 259 1.44 17.84 -11.32
CA GLN A 259 0.85 16.64 -11.91
C GLN A 259 0.38 15.61 -10.86
N GLY A 260 1.08 15.50 -9.72
CA GLY A 260 0.70 14.61 -8.62
C GLY A 260 -0.69 14.89 -8.00
N LYS A 261 -1.13 16.16 -7.91
CA LYS A 261 -2.47 16.45 -7.36
C LYS A 261 -3.60 15.97 -8.29
N ARG A 262 -3.44 16.16 -9.60
CA ARG A 262 -4.38 15.64 -10.61
C ARG A 262 -4.48 14.12 -10.58
N GLU A 263 -3.34 13.44 -10.44
CA GLU A 263 -3.31 11.99 -10.31
C GLU A 263 -3.98 11.53 -9.00
N LEU A 264 -3.80 12.26 -7.89
CA LEU A 264 -4.51 12.00 -6.64
C LEU A 264 -6.04 12.16 -6.78
N HIS A 265 -6.52 13.20 -7.47
CA HIS A 265 -7.96 13.38 -7.72
C HIS A 265 -8.53 12.21 -8.53
N SER A 266 -7.81 11.78 -9.58
CA SER A 266 -8.18 10.61 -10.38
C SER A 266 -8.30 9.34 -9.53
N SER A 267 -7.34 9.11 -8.62
CA SER A 267 -7.38 7.98 -7.69
C SER A 267 -8.55 8.10 -6.70
N CYS A 268 -8.92 9.31 -6.26
CA CYS A 268 -10.09 9.49 -5.39
C CYS A 268 -11.40 9.12 -6.11
N PHE A 269 -11.55 9.45 -7.39
CA PHE A 269 -12.73 9.03 -8.16
C PHE A 269 -12.78 7.52 -8.37
N GLU A 270 -11.64 6.89 -8.59
CA GLU A 270 -11.54 5.42 -8.64
C GLU A 270 -11.95 4.78 -7.32
N LEU A 271 -11.48 5.33 -6.20
CA LEU A 271 -11.89 4.85 -4.88
C LEU A 271 -13.38 5.01 -4.64
N LEU A 272 -14.00 6.13 -5.08
CA LEU A 272 -15.46 6.30 -5.02
C LEU A 272 -16.19 5.25 -5.88
N GLU A 273 -15.70 4.97 -7.09
CA GLU A 273 -16.27 3.96 -7.98
C GLU A 273 -16.19 2.56 -7.35
N VAL A 274 -15.05 2.22 -6.76
CA VAL A 274 -14.81 0.95 -6.05
C VAL A 274 -15.72 0.81 -4.83
N ILE A 275 -15.88 1.87 -4.04
CA ILE A 275 -16.78 1.83 -2.88
C ILE A 275 -18.24 1.69 -3.32
N LEU A 276 -18.60 2.24 -4.48
CA LEU A 276 -19.92 2.11 -5.11
C LEU A 276 -20.08 0.87 -6.00
N GLU A 277 -19.09 -0.02 -6.06
CA GLU A 277 -19.08 -1.16 -6.98
C GLU A 277 -20.30 -2.04 -6.80
N LYS A 278 -20.63 -2.37 -5.54
CA LYS A 278 -21.81 -3.16 -5.19
C LYS A 278 -23.03 -2.27 -5.07
N ASP A 279 -24.14 -2.72 -5.68
CA ASP A 279 -25.44 -2.08 -5.52
C ASP A 279 -25.98 -2.26 -4.08
N SER A 280 -25.54 -1.36 -3.21
CA SER A 280 -25.90 -1.34 -1.80
C SER A 280 -26.51 0.03 -1.47
N PRO A 281 -27.84 0.11 -1.33
CA PRO A 281 -28.54 1.36 -1.00
C PRO A 281 -27.95 2.07 0.23
N THR A 282 -27.48 1.32 1.23
CA THR A 282 -26.87 1.90 2.44
C THR A 282 -25.55 2.63 2.16
N LEU A 283 -24.67 2.06 1.33
CA LEU A 283 -23.37 2.67 1.01
C LEU A 283 -23.59 3.86 0.08
N ALA A 284 -24.45 3.69 -0.91
CA ALA A 284 -24.82 4.75 -1.83
C ALA A 284 -25.46 5.94 -1.11
N ASN A 285 -26.42 5.72 -0.20
CA ASN A 285 -27.02 6.78 0.62
C ASN A 285 -25.98 7.48 1.49
N CYS A 286 -25.04 6.72 2.07
CA CYS A 286 -23.97 7.33 2.86
C CYS A 286 -23.11 8.26 2.01
N ILE A 287 -22.68 7.82 0.83
CA ILE A 287 -21.90 8.65 -0.10
C ILE A 287 -22.71 9.84 -0.57
N ALA A 288 -23.96 9.63 -0.99
CA ALA A 288 -24.86 10.65 -1.50
C ALA A 288 -25.15 11.79 -0.51
N ASN A 289 -25.06 11.50 0.79
CA ASN A 289 -25.28 12.47 1.89
C ASN A 289 -24.01 13.19 2.33
N HIS A 290 -22.83 12.60 2.14
CA HIS A 290 -21.57 13.15 2.65
C HIS A 290 -20.63 13.66 1.54
N LEU A 291 -20.79 13.20 0.31
CA LEU A 291 -19.97 13.65 -0.82
C LEU A 291 -20.40 15.05 -1.25
N GLU A 292 -19.44 15.97 -1.33
CA GLU A 292 -19.67 17.32 -1.85
C GLU A 292 -19.69 17.28 -3.40
N VAL A 293 -20.86 17.02 -3.95
CA VAL A 293 -21.11 16.89 -5.41
C VAL A 293 -20.59 18.09 -6.19
N GLU A 294 -20.71 19.31 -5.63
CA GLU A 294 -20.22 20.54 -6.26
C GLU A 294 -18.71 20.49 -6.56
N ASN A 295 -17.90 19.95 -5.66
CA ASN A 295 -16.46 19.81 -5.86
C ASN A 295 -16.14 18.81 -6.96
N LEU A 296 -16.89 17.72 -7.02
CA LEU A 296 -16.74 16.72 -8.08
C LEU A 296 -17.10 17.31 -9.45
N LEU A 297 -18.20 18.06 -9.55
CA LEU A 297 -18.59 18.75 -10.78
C LEU A 297 -17.56 19.80 -11.20
N LYS A 298 -16.99 20.55 -10.24
CA LYS A 298 -15.91 21.51 -10.49
C LYS A 298 -14.69 20.82 -11.12
N GLU A 299 -14.26 19.69 -10.56
CA GLU A 299 -13.14 18.91 -11.10
C GLU A 299 -13.44 18.32 -12.49
N MET A 300 -14.67 17.88 -12.74
CA MET A 300 -15.10 17.44 -14.07
C MET A 300 -15.01 18.57 -15.09
N ARG A 301 -15.57 19.75 -14.80
CA ARG A 301 -15.51 20.91 -15.72
C ARG A 301 -14.06 21.30 -16.03
N GLN A 302 -13.20 21.28 -15.03
CA GLN A 302 -11.79 21.60 -15.21
C GLN A 302 -11.03 20.53 -16.01
N SER A 303 -11.36 19.26 -15.83
CA SER A 303 -10.79 18.15 -16.61
C SER A 303 -11.26 18.20 -18.06
N TRP A 304 -12.53 18.55 -18.30
CA TRP A 304 -13.11 18.75 -19.63
C TRP A 304 -12.39 19.85 -20.42
N GLN A 305 -12.00 20.94 -19.76
CA GLN A 305 -11.26 22.03 -20.38
C GLN A 305 -9.80 21.68 -20.73
N SER A 306 -9.30 20.54 -20.25
CA SER A 306 -7.94 20.07 -20.52
C SER A 306 -7.95 19.02 -21.64
N ASP A 307 -7.43 19.37 -22.83
CA ASP A 307 -7.34 18.53 -24.05
C ASP A 307 -6.43 17.28 -23.96
N ARG A 308 -6.43 16.57 -22.82
CA ARG A 308 -5.57 15.39 -22.59
C ARG A 308 -6.39 14.09 -22.56
N PRO A 309 -5.90 12.99 -23.15
CA PRO A 309 -6.57 11.68 -23.11
C PRO A 309 -6.86 11.18 -21.68
N ARG A 310 -5.98 11.51 -20.72
CA ARG A 310 -6.16 11.17 -19.29
C ARG A 310 -7.34 11.89 -18.64
N SER A 311 -7.74 13.05 -19.18
CA SER A 311 -8.94 13.75 -18.72
C SER A 311 -10.20 12.92 -18.98
N CYS A 312 -10.24 12.11 -20.05
CA CYS A 312 -11.39 11.28 -20.40
C CYS A 312 -11.68 10.21 -19.34
N THR A 313 -10.65 9.53 -18.80
CA THR A 313 -10.84 8.51 -17.76
C THR A 313 -11.40 9.12 -16.47
N VAL A 314 -10.86 10.27 -16.06
CA VAL A 314 -11.34 11.02 -14.88
C VAL A 314 -12.81 11.40 -15.06
N LEU A 315 -13.17 11.94 -16.22
CA LEU A 315 -14.54 12.32 -16.56
C LEU A 315 -15.50 11.14 -16.55
N ILE A 316 -15.11 10.00 -17.14
CA ILE A 316 -15.93 8.78 -17.18
C ILE A 316 -16.17 8.27 -15.75
N ARG A 317 -15.13 8.19 -14.92
CA ARG A 317 -15.24 7.73 -13.52
C ARG A 317 -16.13 8.66 -12.71
N ALA A 318 -15.90 9.97 -12.80
CA ALA A 318 -16.71 10.96 -12.12
C ALA A 318 -18.18 10.91 -12.57
N TYR A 319 -18.43 10.72 -13.88
CA TYR A 319 -19.77 10.51 -14.43
C TYR A 319 -20.41 9.23 -13.88
N HIS A 320 -19.70 8.10 -13.80
CA HIS A 320 -20.23 6.87 -13.22
C HIS A 320 -20.62 7.05 -11.75
N VAL A 321 -19.78 7.72 -10.97
CA VAL A 321 -20.07 8.05 -9.56
C VAL A 321 -21.34 8.88 -9.46
N LEU A 322 -21.44 9.97 -10.23
CA LEU A 322 -22.62 10.83 -10.25
C LEU A 322 -23.88 10.09 -10.69
N LYS A 323 -23.78 9.28 -11.74
CA LYS A 323 -24.90 8.52 -12.27
C LYS A 323 -25.43 7.55 -11.22
N LYS A 324 -24.54 6.80 -10.56
CA LYS A 324 -24.94 5.93 -9.46
C LYS A 324 -25.64 6.73 -8.36
N ILE A 325 -25.05 7.84 -7.91
CA ILE A 325 -25.68 8.69 -6.87
C ILE A 325 -27.07 9.20 -7.32
N ALA A 326 -27.23 9.62 -8.58
CA ALA A 326 -28.49 10.09 -9.14
C ALA A 326 -29.54 8.98 -9.19
N ASP A 327 -29.16 7.80 -9.68
CA ASP A 327 -30.01 6.61 -9.70
C ASP A 327 -30.52 6.28 -8.28
N TYR A 328 -29.65 6.40 -7.27
CA TYR A 328 -30.02 6.18 -5.86
C TYR A 328 -30.90 7.26 -5.25
N LYS A 329 -30.68 8.55 -5.58
CA LYS A 329 -31.57 9.63 -5.15
C LYS A 329 -32.88 9.65 -5.93
N CYS A 330 -33.03 8.79 -6.95
CA CYS A 330 -34.13 8.82 -7.92
C CYS A 330 -34.27 10.20 -8.58
N LEU A 331 -33.13 10.84 -8.87
CA LEU A 331 -33.02 12.12 -9.54
C LEU A 331 -32.42 11.93 -10.92
N SER A 332 -32.71 12.84 -11.86
CA SER A 332 -31.88 12.94 -13.06
C SER A 332 -30.52 13.54 -12.71
N LEU A 333 -29.50 13.27 -13.54
CA LEU A 333 -28.19 13.91 -13.39
C LEU A 333 -28.26 15.44 -13.42
N ASP A 334 -29.22 16.01 -14.15
CA ASP A 334 -29.44 17.47 -14.23
C ASP A 334 -30.08 18.04 -12.95
N GLN A 335 -30.66 17.19 -12.11
CA GLN A 335 -31.28 17.55 -10.83
C GLN A 335 -30.34 17.37 -9.64
N LEU A 336 -29.16 16.78 -9.86
CA LEU A 336 -28.13 16.55 -8.86
C LEU A 336 -27.21 17.76 -8.73
#